data_AF-A0A6N2K667-F1
#
_entry.id   AF-A0A6N2K667-F1
#
_cell.length_a   1.000
_cell.length_b   1.000
_cell.length_c   1.000
_cell.angle_alpha   90.00
_cell.angle_beta   90.00
_cell.angle_gamma   90.00
#
_symmetry.space_group_name_H-M   'P 1'
#
loop_
_entity.id
_entity.type
_entity.pdbx_description
1 polymer ?
#
loop_
_entity_poly.entity_id
_entity_poly.type
_entity_poly.pdbx_seq_one_letter_code
_entity_poly.pdbx_strand_id
1 'polypeptide(L)'
;MALRKLPFDRHLSLQNVRKVVSEADGYQPHLIAPEQGYRRLIDGALNYFKGPAEASVDAVHFILKEIVRRSIGETQELKRFPSLQAEIASAAYDALERFREDSKKTTLRLVEMESSYLTVDFFRKLPLEAEKGGDPTFSNIDRYAEVHCRRIGSNVSSYVGMVSQTMRNSIPKAVVHCQVKEAKRSLLDHFYTQVGKKEGKQLAELLGEDPALMERRQKCARRLELYRKARDEIDSVSWAE
;
A
#
# COMPACT_ATOMS: atom_id res chain seq x y z
N MET A 1 -13.09 -2.36 5.90
CA MET A 1 -12.29 -1.46 5.02
C MET A 1 -12.38 -0.04 5.54
N ALA A 2 -11.24 0.58 5.86
CA ALA A 2 -11.13 1.89 6.51
C ALA A 2 -11.95 3.02 5.87
N LEU A 3 -12.23 2.91 4.56
CA LEU A 3 -13.06 3.85 3.79
C LEU A 3 -14.50 4.02 4.28
N ARG A 4 -15.07 3.05 5.01
CA ARG A 4 -16.44 3.15 5.57
C ARG A 4 -16.53 3.94 6.89
N LYS A 5 -15.39 4.22 7.53
CA LYS A 5 -15.33 4.90 8.85
C LYS A 5 -14.86 6.36 8.74
N LEU A 6 -14.89 6.93 7.53
CA LEU A 6 -14.47 8.31 7.31
C LEU A 6 -15.52 9.27 7.91
N PRO A 7 -15.09 10.38 8.54
CA PRO A 7 -15.99 11.28 9.28
C PRO A 7 -16.77 12.22 8.34
N PHE A 8 -17.35 11.66 7.26
CA PHE A 8 -18.10 12.43 6.27
C PHE A 8 -19.35 13.08 6.89
N ASP A 9 -20.02 12.40 7.82
CA ASP A 9 -21.21 12.93 8.50
C ASP A 9 -20.87 14.18 9.34
N ARG A 10 -19.67 14.22 9.93
CA ARG A 10 -19.19 15.39 10.68
C ARG A 10 -18.78 16.51 9.73
N HIS A 11 -18.05 16.18 8.67
CA HIS A 11 -17.58 17.16 7.67
C HIS A 11 -18.73 17.79 6.87
N LEU A 12 -19.75 17.02 6.54
CA LEU A 12 -20.94 17.47 5.81
C LEU A 12 -22.10 17.87 6.74
N SER A 13 -21.81 18.10 8.02
CA SER A 13 -22.80 18.63 8.96
C SER A 13 -23.33 19.98 8.49
N LEU A 14 -24.62 20.24 8.71
CA LEU A 14 -25.29 21.46 8.24
C LEU A 14 -24.59 22.75 8.70
N GLN A 15 -24.07 22.75 9.94
CA GLN A 15 -23.30 23.85 10.51
C GLN A 15 -21.99 24.09 9.73
N ASN A 16 -21.26 23.02 9.42
CA ASN A 16 -20.00 23.13 8.69
C ASN A 16 -20.24 23.52 7.22
N VAL A 17 -21.25 22.95 6.56
CA VAL A 17 -21.63 23.33 5.20
C VAL A 17 -21.99 24.81 5.13
N ARG A 18 -22.84 25.29 6.03
CA ARG A 18 -23.21 26.72 6.10
C ARG A 18 -21.97 27.59 6.28
N LYS A 19 -21.10 27.24 7.23
CA LYS A 19 -19.85 27.96 7.49
C LYS A 19 -18.96 28.03 6.24
N VAL A 20 -18.64 26.88 5.64
CA VAL A 20 -17.72 26.79 4.50
C VAL A 20 -18.27 27.48 3.26
N VAL A 21 -19.58 27.36 3.00
CA VAL A 21 -20.24 28.03 1.86
C VAL A 21 -20.25 29.54 2.08
N SER A 22 -20.67 30.03 3.25
CA SER A 22 -20.65 31.47 3.56
C SER A 22 -19.24 32.07 3.53
N GLU A 23 -18.22 31.34 3.99
CA GLU A 23 -16.80 31.78 3.94
C GLU A 23 -16.21 31.73 2.51
N ALA A 24 -16.71 30.84 1.64
CA ALA A 24 -16.26 30.72 0.26
C ALA A 24 -16.89 31.77 -0.66
N ASP A 25 -18.14 32.12 -0.37
CA ASP A 25 -18.98 33.02 -1.15
C ASP A 25 -18.71 34.50 -0.80
N GLY A 26 -18.30 34.81 0.43
CA GLY A 26 -18.01 36.19 0.84
C GLY A 26 -19.28 36.99 1.15
N TYR A 27 -19.21 38.32 1.05
CA TYR A 27 -20.24 39.23 1.58
C TYR A 27 -21.51 39.37 0.71
N GLN A 28 -21.46 38.92 -0.55
CA GLN A 28 -22.55 39.14 -1.51
C GLN A 28 -23.32 37.84 -1.78
N PRO A 29 -24.66 37.84 -1.66
CA PRO A 29 -25.48 36.67 -2.00
C PRO A 29 -25.35 36.31 -3.48
N HIS A 30 -25.20 35.01 -3.78
CA HIS A 30 -24.97 34.54 -5.15
C HIS A 30 -26.30 34.31 -5.87
N LEU A 31 -26.41 34.80 -7.10
CA LEU A 31 -27.53 34.49 -8.02
C LEU A 31 -27.33 33.16 -8.76
N ILE A 32 -26.14 32.54 -8.63
CA ILE A 32 -25.70 31.30 -9.28
C ILE A 32 -25.24 30.32 -8.19
N ALA A 33 -25.23 29.01 -8.47
CA ALA A 33 -24.76 28.00 -7.53
C ALA A 33 -23.33 28.28 -7.00
N PRO A 34 -23.07 28.11 -5.69
CA PRO A 34 -21.81 28.48 -5.05
C PRO A 34 -20.68 27.48 -5.35
N GLU A 35 -20.08 27.59 -6.55
CA GLU A 35 -19.05 26.66 -7.05
C GLU A 35 -17.86 26.54 -6.07
N GLN A 36 -17.45 27.64 -5.46
CA GLN A 36 -16.30 27.66 -4.57
C GLN A 36 -16.56 26.93 -3.25
N GLY A 37 -17.78 27.03 -2.72
CA GLY A 37 -18.23 26.25 -1.56
C GLY A 37 -18.21 24.75 -1.83
N TYR A 38 -18.75 24.33 -2.98
CA TYR A 38 -18.69 22.92 -3.42
C TYR A 38 -17.25 22.43 -3.54
N ARG A 39 -16.39 23.17 -4.23
CA ARG A 39 -14.98 22.80 -4.44
C ARG A 39 -14.25 22.61 -3.10
N ARG A 40 -14.42 23.52 -2.15
CA ARG A 40 -13.81 23.42 -0.81
C ARG A 40 -14.33 22.24 0.00
N LEU A 41 -15.65 22.01 0.00
CA LEU A 41 -16.26 20.89 0.72
C LEU A 41 -15.79 19.55 0.17
N ILE A 42 -15.75 19.43 -1.16
CA ILE A 42 -15.29 18.23 -1.86
C ILE A 42 -13.81 17.99 -1.61
N ASP A 43 -12.94 19.00 -1.77
CA ASP A 43 -11.50 18.85 -1.52
C ASP A 43 -11.22 18.41 -0.07
N GLY A 44 -11.90 19.04 0.90
CA GLY A 44 -11.82 18.63 2.30
C GLY A 44 -12.26 17.18 2.53
N ALA A 45 -13.32 16.74 1.84
CA ALA A 45 -13.80 15.36 1.94
C ALA A 45 -12.83 14.37 1.27
N LEU A 46 -12.28 14.70 0.10
CA LEU A 46 -11.39 13.83 -0.65
C LEU A 46 -10.02 13.66 0.04
N ASN A 47 -9.56 14.66 0.79
CA ASN A 47 -8.34 14.56 1.58
C ASN A 47 -8.40 13.45 2.65
N TYR A 48 -9.60 13.07 3.13
CA TYR A 48 -9.75 11.94 4.04
C TYR A 48 -9.38 10.57 3.43
N PHE A 49 -9.30 10.46 2.09
CA PHE A 49 -8.86 9.22 1.43
C PHE A 49 -7.35 9.00 1.48
N LYS A 50 -6.54 10.04 1.75
CA LYS A 50 -5.08 9.93 1.82
C LYS A 50 -4.62 8.94 2.88
N GLY A 51 -5.18 9.01 4.09
CA GLY A 51 -4.85 8.07 5.18
C GLY A 51 -5.13 6.59 4.85
N PRO A 52 -6.36 6.22 4.45
CA PRO A 52 -6.68 4.86 4.02
C PRO A 52 -5.89 4.37 2.80
N ALA A 53 -5.54 5.27 1.88
CA ALA A 53 -4.67 4.98 0.75
C ALA A 53 -3.26 4.57 1.23
N GLU A 54 -2.64 5.35 2.10
CA GLU A 54 -1.34 5.03 2.70
C GLU A 54 -1.39 3.72 3.50
N ALA A 55 -2.42 3.53 4.32
CA ALA A 55 -2.57 2.29 5.08
C ALA A 55 -2.68 1.04 4.18
N SER A 56 -3.26 1.19 2.97
CA SER A 56 -3.33 0.10 1.99
C SER A 56 -1.96 -0.21 1.38
N VAL A 57 -1.15 0.82 1.13
CA VAL A 57 0.24 0.70 0.67
C VAL A 57 1.09 -0.04 1.71
N ASP A 58 1.01 0.38 2.98
CA ASP A 58 1.78 -0.21 4.08
C ASP A 58 1.39 -1.66 4.37
N ALA A 59 0.08 -1.98 4.31
CA ALA A 59 -0.39 -3.34 4.52
C ALA A 59 0.17 -4.32 3.47
N VAL A 60 0.21 -3.92 2.19
CA VAL A 60 0.77 -4.75 1.13
C VAL A 60 2.29 -4.89 1.28
N HIS A 61 3.00 -3.80 1.60
CA HIS A 61 4.43 -3.86 1.86
C HIS A 61 4.78 -4.83 2.99
N PHE A 62 4.03 -4.79 4.10
CA PHE A 62 4.21 -5.73 5.22
C PHE A 62 4.05 -7.18 4.78
N ILE A 63 3.01 -7.48 4.00
CA ILE A 63 2.78 -8.84 3.46
C ILE A 63 3.94 -9.28 2.56
N LEU A 64 4.45 -8.40 1.69
CA LEU A 64 5.58 -8.72 0.81
C LEU A 64 6.85 -9.03 1.61
N LYS A 65 7.14 -8.26 2.68
CA LYS A 65 8.29 -8.54 3.57
C LYS A 65 8.14 -9.88 4.29
N GLU A 66 6.93 -10.20 4.74
CA GLU A 66 6.64 -11.50 5.35
C GLU A 66 6.81 -12.67 4.38
N ILE A 67 6.40 -12.50 3.11
CA ILE A 67 6.62 -13.51 2.06
C ILE A 67 8.12 -13.73 1.88
N VAL A 68 8.92 -12.67 1.71
CA VAL A 68 10.39 -12.78 1.58
C VAL A 68 10.99 -13.52 2.78
N ARG A 69 10.61 -13.13 4.00
CA ARG A 69 11.10 -13.77 5.23
C ARG A 69 10.79 -15.27 5.26
N ARG A 70 9.57 -15.66 4.89
CA ARG A 70 9.13 -17.06 4.86
C ARG A 70 9.87 -17.84 3.79
N SER A 71 9.94 -17.32 2.56
CA SER A 71 10.65 -17.97 1.44
C SER A 71 12.12 -18.22 1.76
N ILE A 72 12.79 -17.24 2.38
CA ILE A 72 14.18 -17.41 2.81
C ILE A 72 14.31 -18.49 3.90
N GLY A 73 13.39 -18.56 4.86
CA GLY A 73 13.42 -19.56 5.93
C GLY A 73 13.08 -20.99 5.48
N GLU A 74 12.24 -21.13 4.46
CA GLU A 74 11.86 -22.42 3.87
C GLU A 74 12.98 -23.03 3.02
N THR A 75 13.82 -22.19 2.41
CA THR A 75 14.94 -22.62 1.55
C THR A 75 16.07 -23.22 2.39
N GLN A 76 16.17 -24.56 2.41
CA GLN A 76 17.16 -25.27 3.24
C GLN A 76 18.60 -25.06 2.77
N GLU A 77 18.81 -24.86 1.47
CA GLU A 77 20.13 -24.66 0.87
C GLU A 77 20.77 -23.36 1.35
N LEU A 78 19.97 -22.31 1.55
CA LEU A 78 20.44 -21.02 2.03
C LEU A 78 20.88 -21.05 3.50
N LYS A 79 20.38 -22.00 4.31
CA LYS A 79 20.82 -22.16 5.70
C LYS A 79 22.31 -22.48 5.82
N ARG A 80 22.90 -23.07 4.78
CA ARG A 80 24.33 -23.38 4.72
C ARG A 80 25.18 -22.11 4.65
N PHE A 81 24.65 -21.04 4.06
CA PHE A 81 25.36 -19.81 3.73
C PHE A 81 24.71 -18.60 4.40
N PRO A 82 24.94 -18.38 5.72
CA PRO A 82 24.28 -17.33 6.48
C PRO A 82 24.59 -15.91 5.95
N SER A 83 25.81 -15.67 5.45
CA SER A 83 26.19 -14.39 4.84
C SER A 83 25.38 -14.10 3.58
N LEU A 84 25.27 -15.07 2.66
CA LEU A 84 24.44 -14.96 1.46
C LEU A 84 22.97 -14.74 1.81
N GLN A 85 22.46 -15.47 2.80
CA GLN A 85 21.09 -15.35 3.27
C GLN A 85 20.77 -13.93 3.76
N ALA A 86 21.67 -13.35 4.56
CA ALA A 86 21.54 -11.98 5.06
C ALA A 86 21.57 -10.95 3.91
N GLU A 87 22.48 -11.13 2.95
CA GLU A 87 22.61 -10.21 1.81
C GLU A 87 21.38 -10.25 0.89
N ILE A 88 20.84 -11.44 0.60
CA ILE A 88 19.59 -11.60 -0.17
C ILE A 88 18.43 -10.94 0.57
N ALA A 89 18.32 -11.15 1.88
CA ALA A 89 17.26 -10.55 2.69
C ALA A 89 17.34 -9.01 2.68
N SER A 90 18.55 -8.46 2.86
CA SER A 90 18.79 -7.02 2.83
C SER A 90 18.41 -6.43 1.47
N ALA A 91 18.92 -7.02 0.38
CA ALA A 91 18.66 -6.52 -0.96
C ALA A 91 17.16 -6.57 -1.32
N ALA A 92 16.46 -7.65 -0.93
CA ALA A 92 15.02 -7.76 -1.12
C ALA A 92 14.25 -6.71 -0.32
N TYR A 93 14.60 -6.45 0.94
CA TYR A 93 13.95 -5.44 1.75
C TYR A 93 14.20 -4.02 1.23
N ASP A 94 15.41 -3.71 0.78
CA ASP A 94 15.73 -2.42 0.17
C ASP A 94 14.93 -2.18 -1.12
N ALA A 95 14.75 -3.21 -1.94
CA ALA A 95 13.90 -3.12 -3.13
C ALA A 95 12.42 -2.90 -2.78
N LEU A 96 11.90 -3.66 -1.81
CA LEU A 96 10.51 -3.50 -1.33
C LEU A 96 10.23 -2.13 -0.73
N GLU A 97 11.22 -1.49 -0.10
CA GLU A 97 11.08 -0.12 0.41
C GLU A 97 10.95 0.90 -0.72
N ARG A 98 11.77 0.78 -1.77
CA ARG A 98 11.66 1.64 -2.96
C ARG A 98 10.29 1.50 -3.63
N PHE A 99 9.82 0.26 -3.80
CA PHE A 99 8.50 -0.01 -4.39
C PHE A 99 7.35 0.54 -3.53
N ARG A 100 7.49 0.49 -2.20
CA ARG A 100 6.53 1.09 -1.25
C ARG A 100 6.47 2.61 -1.43
N GLU A 101 7.61 3.28 -1.51
CA GLU A 101 7.67 4.74 -1.70
C GLU A 101 7.05 5.18 -3.03
N ASP A 102 7.32 4.45 -4.12
CA ASP A 102 6.71 4.75 -5.42
C ASP A 102 5.20 4.47 -5.45
N SER A 103 4.77 3.40 -4.78
CA SER A 103 3.36 3.08 -4.58
C SER A 103 2.64 4.16 -3.75
N LYS A 104 3.28 4.69 -2.72
CA LYS A 104 2.75 5.77 -1.87
C LYS A 104 2.53 7.03 -2.69
N LYS A 105 3.56 7.49 -3.43
CA LYS A 105 3.48 8.65 -4.32
C LYS A 105 2.36 8.50 -5.34
N THR A 106 2.28 7.34 -6.00
CA THR A 106 1.28 7.07 -7.04
C THR A 106 -0.14 7.10 -6.48
N THR A 107 -0.34 6.49 -5.30
CA THR A 107 -1.67 6.39 -4.70
C THR A 107 -2.14 7.74 -4.14
N LEU A 108 -1.24 8.55 -3.57
CA LEU A 108 -1.56 9.91 -3.16
C LEU A 108 -1.90 10.80 -4.37
N ARG A 109 -1.15 10.68 -5.47
CA ARG A 109 -1.45 11.39 -6.72
C ARG A 109 -2.83 11.02 -7.28
N LEU A 110 -3.25 9.76 -7.19
CA LEU A 110 -4.61 9.37 -7.59
C LEU A 110 -5.67 10.15 -6.81
N VAL A 111 -5.50 10.31 -5.49
CA VAL A 111 -6.44 11.09 -4.66
C VAL A 111 -6.41 12.57 -5.02
N GLU A 112 -5.22 13.14 -5.25
CA GLU A 112 -5.05 14.56 -5.61
C GLU A 112 -5.61 14.90 -6.99
N MET A 113 -5.53 13.98 -7.96
CA MET A 113 -6.13 14.18 -9.27
C MET A 113 -7.66 14.30 -9.18
N GLU A 114 -8.30 13.49 -8.34
CA GLU A 114 -9.76 13.53 -8.13
C GLU A 114 -10.21 14.81 -7.41
N SER A 115 -9.34 15.42 -6.60
CA SER A 115 -9.66 16.69 -5.93
C SER A 115 -9.36 17.92 -6.78
N SER A 116 -8.42 17.80 -7.73
CA SER A 116 -8.03 18.88 -8.64
C SER A 116 -9.10 19.21 -9.69
N TYR A 117 -9.83 18.20 -10.18
CA TYR A 117 -10.86 18.40 -11.19
C TYR A 117 -12.19 17.72 -10.82
N LEU A 118 -13.26 18.52 -10.79
CA LEU A 118 -14.60 18.05 -10.50
C LEU A 118 -15.24 17.44 -11.74
N THR A 119 -15.83 16.25 -11.60
CA THR A 119 -16.59 15.63 -12.70
C THR A 119 -17.89 16.39 -12.95
N VAL A 120 -17.87 17.35 -13.88
CA VAL A 120 -19.01 18.25 -14.16
C VAL A 120 -20.26 17.50 -14.60
N ASP A 121 -20.12 16.40 -15.34
CA ASP A 121 -21.25 15.59 -15.80
C ASP A 121 -22.05 14.96 -14.66
N PHE A 122 -21.43 14.75 -13.49
CA PHE A 122 -22.16 14.32 -12.30
C PHE A 122 -23.17 15.39 -11.89
N PHE A 123 -22.74 16.65 -11.78
CA PHE A 123 -23.57 17.76 -11.32
C PHE A 123 -24.67 18.11 -12.32
N ARG A 124 -24.44 17.91 -13.63
CA ARG A 124 -25.46 18.09 -14.67
C ARG A 124 -26.63 17.10 -14.57
N LYS A 125 -26.41 15.93 -13.96
CA LYS A 125 -27.40 14.85 -13.84
C LYS A 125 -28.12 14.85 -12.50
N LEU A 126 -27.76 15.73 -11.57
CA LEU A 126 -28.43 15.82 -10.28
C LEU A 126 -29.89 16.24 -10.49
N PRO A 127 -30.86 15.53 -9.88
CA PRO A 127 -32.27 15.92 -9.96
C PRO A 127 -32.45 17.35 -9.45
N LEU A 128 -33.09 18.21 -10.25
CA LEU A 128 -33.65 19.47 -9.77
C LEU A 128 -34.89 19.13 -8.94
N GLU A 129 -34.71 18.76 -7.67
CA GLU A 129 -35.86 18.50 -6.80
C GLU A 129 -36.66 19.81 -6.60
N ALA A 130 -37.92 19.80 -7.05
CA ALA A 130 -38.87 20.87 -6.81
C ALA A 130 -39.17 20.98 -5.31
N GLU A 131 -39.16 22.21 -4.78
CA GLU A 131 -39.43 22.49 -3.37
C GLU A 131 -40.84 22.02 -2.98
N LYS A 132 -40.94 21.00 -2.12
CA LYS A 132 -42.20 20.71 -1.42
C LYS A 132 -42.27 21.57 -0.17
N GLY A 133 -43.28 22.44 -0.16
CA GLY A 133 -43.52 23.46 0.87
C GLY A 133 -43.61 22.89 2.29
N GLY A 134 -43.09 23.68 3.24
CA GLY A 134 -43.08 23.38 4.67
C GLY A 134 -43.61 24.55 5.50
N ASP A 135 -44.11 24.17 6.69
CA ASP A 135 -44.67 24.87 7.87
C ASP A 135 -44.44 26.41 7.99
N PRO A 136 -45.25 27.28 8.65
CA PRO A 136 -45.11 28.76 8.60
C PRO A 136 -44.25 29.44 9.69
N THR A 137 -43.70 28.70 10.66
CA THR A 137 -43.10 29.25 11.90
C THR A 137 -41.70 29.89 11.84
N PHE A 138 -40.94 29.85 10.74
CA PHE A 138 -39.61 30.49 10.62
C PHE A 138 -39.59 31.54 9.52
N SER A 139 -38.69 32.52 9.62
CA SER A 139 -38.45 33.50 8.56
C SER A 139 -38.20 32.77 7.23
N ASN A 140 -38.86 33.19 6.15
CA ASN A 140 -38.73 32.54 4.84
C ASN A 140 -37.28 32.49 4.34
N ILE A 141 -36.45 33.43 4.78
CA ILE A 141 -35.03 33.56 4.41
C ILE A 141 -34.17 32.49 5.10
N ASP A 142 -34.36 32.28 6.41
CA ASP A 142 -33.58 31.27 7.15
C ASP A 142 -33.90 29.85 6.72
N ARG A 143 -35.18 29.58 6.38
CA ARG A 143 -35.59 28.28 5.82
C ARG A 143 -34.96 27.99 4.48
N TYR A 144 -34.96 28.98 3.59
CA TYR A 144 -34.37 28.84 2.27
C TYR A 144 -32.87 28.55 2.36
N ALA A 145 -32.15 29.27 3.23
CA ALA A 145 -30.74 29.05 3.49
C ALA A 145 -30.46 27.65 4.07
N GLU A 146 -31.30 27.16 4.98
CA GLU A 146 -31.15 25.83 5.56
C GLU A 146 -31.40 24.69 4.56
N VAL A 147 -32.49 24.77 3.78
CA VAL A 147 -32.81 23.81 2.72
C VAL A 147 -31.72 23.80 1.66
N HIS A 148 -31.19 24.97 1.28
CA HIS A 148 -30.08 25.11 0.35
C HIS A 148 -28.80 24.44 0.87
N CYS A 149 -28.39 24.71 2.12
CA CYS A 149 -27.22 24.07 2.73
C CYS A 149 -27.39 22.54 2.81
N ARG A 150 -28.59 22.06 3.14
CA ARG A 150 -28.88 20.61 3.19
C ARG A 150 -28.75 19.96 1.81
N ARG A 151 -29.23 20.64 0.76
CA ARG A 151 -29.07 20.19 -0.63
C ARG A 151 -27.61 20.13 -1.05
N ILE A 152 -26.82 21.16 -0.72
CA ILE A 152 -25.36 21.17 -0.97
C ILE A 152 -24.71 19.96 -0.29
N GLY A 153 -25.00 19.73 1.00
CA GLY A 153 -24.47 18.59 1.74
C GLY A 153 -24.80 17.24 1.09
N SER A 154 -26.05 17.05 0.65
CA SER A 154 -26.50 15.82 -0.04
C SER A 154 -25.79 15.61 -1.38
N ASN A 155 -25.64 16.67 -2.17
CA ASN A 155 -24.96 16.64 -3.46
C ASN A 155 -23.47 16.31 -3.31
N VAL A 156 -22.79 16.96 -2.36
CA VAL A 156 -21.38 16.69 -2.04
C VAL A 156 -21.22 15.25 -1.54
N SER A 157 -22.11 14.78 -0.67
CA SER A 157 -22.10 13.39 -0.17
C SER A 157 -22.22 12.39 -1.33
N SER A 158 -23.15 12.64 -2.26
CA SER A 158 -23.36 11.80 -3.43
C SER A 158 -22.13 11.80 -4.36
N TYR A 159 -21.50 12.96 -4.58
CA TYR A 159 -20.26 13.08 -5.36
C TYR A 159 -19.11 12.31 -4.72
N VAL A 160 -18.88 12.51 -3.41
CA VAL A 160 -17.84 11.81 -2.65
C VAL A 160 -18.10 10.30 -2.64
N GLY A 161 -19.37 9.88 -2.61
CA GLY A 161 -19.78 8.48 -2.76
C GLY A 161 -19.35 7.88 -4.11
N MET A 162 -19.56 8.61 -5.20
CA MET A 162 -19.09 8.21 -6.54
C MET A 162 -17.56 8.10 -6.59
N VAL A 163 -16.83 9.13 -6.15
CA VAL A 163 -15.36 9.13 -6.14
C VAL A 163 -14.84 8.01 -5.23
N SER A 164 -15.48 7.75 -4.09
CA SER A 164 -15.14 6.62 -3.22
C SER A 164 -15.18 5.29 -3.97
N GLN A 165 -16.17 5.09 -4.83
CA GLN A 165 -16.29 3.87 -5.62
C GLN A 165 -15.18 3.75 -6.68
N THR A 166 -14.80 4.86 -7.30
CA THR A 166 -13.63 4.91 -8.20
C THR A 166 -12.34 4.58 -7.46
N MET A 167 -12.11 5.22 -6.30
CA MET A 167 -10.92 5.01 -5.46
C MET A 167 -10.79 3.57 -4.95
N ARG A 168 -11.91 2.90 -4.62
CA ARG A 168 -11.92 1.48 -4.26
C ARG A 168 -11.37 0.57 -5.35
N ASN A 169 -11.43 0.99 -6.61
CA ASN A 169 -10.93 0.22 -7.74
C ASN A 169 -9.52 0.65 -8.16
N SER A 170 -9.21 1.94 -8.14
CA SER A 170 -7.92 2.46 -8.61
C SER A 170 -6.80 2.27 -7.60
N ILE A 171 -7.06 2.47 -6.30
CA ILE A 171 -6.03 2.35 -5.25
C ILE A 171 -5.42 0.94 -5.23
N PRO A 172 -6.20 -0.17 -5.14
CA PRO A 172 -5.61 -1.50 -5.14
C PRO A 172 -4.84 -1.81 -6.43
N LYS A 173 -5.31 -1.32 -7.59
CA LYS A 173 -4.62 -1.52 -8.87
C LYS A 173 -3.26 -0.84 -8.88
N ALA A 174 -3.17 0.40 -8.38
CA ALA A 174 -1.91 1.12 -8.26
C ALA A 174 -0.94 0.40 -7.30
N VAL A 175 -1.42 -0.01 -6.12
CA VAL A 175 -0.61 -0.74 -5.14
C VAL A 175 -0.09 -2.05 -5.73
N VAL A 176 -0.94 -2.84 -6.39
CA VAL A 176 -0.53 -4.10 -7.04
C VAL A 176 0.46 -3.85 -8.17
N HIS A 177 0.26 -2.79 -8.96
CA HIS A 177 1.17 -2.46 -10.06
C HIS A 177 2.55 -2.06 -9.56
N CYS A 178 2.62 -1.11 -8.62
CA CYS A 178 3.88 -0.55 -8.13
C CYS A 178 4.62 -1.46 -7.16
N GLN A 179 3.93 -2.33 -6.39
CA GLN A 179 4.58 -3.21 -5.43
C GLN A 179 4.61 -4.65 -5.91
N VAL A 180 3.45 -5.29 -6.10
CA VAL A 180 3.39 -6.75 -6.32
C VAL A 180 3.99 -7.12 -7.68
N LYS A 181 3.61 -6.40 -8.74
CA LYS A 181 4.13 -6.66 -10.09
C LYS A 181 5.60 -6.24 -10.23
N GLU A 182 6.04 -5.17 -9.56
CA GLU A 182 7.46 -4.78 -9.56
C GLU A 182 8.29 -5.79 -8.76
N ALA A 183 7.87 -6.18 -7.56
CA ALA A 183 8.55 -7.23 -6.78
C ALA A 183 8.66 -8.54 -7.57
N LYS A 184 7.62 -8.96 -8.29
CA LYS A 184 7.72 -10.15 -9.16
C LYS A 184 8.77 -10.00 -10.27
N ARG A 185 8.95 -8.80 -10.80
CA ARG A 185 9.82 -8.55 -11.97
C ARG A 185 11.28 -8.30 -11.59
N SER A 186 11.52 -7.54 -10.52
CA SER A 186 12.83 -6.91 -10.29
C SER A 186 13.32 -6.94 -8.83
N LEU A 187 12.72 -7.76 -7.96
CA LEU A 187 13.07 -7.80 -6.52
C LEU A 187 14.57 -7.98 -6.25
N LEU A 188 15.25 -8.79 -7.06
CA LEU A 188 16.67 -9.12 -6.87
C LEU A 188 17.57 -8.60 -8.01
N ASP A 189 17.07 -7.75 -8.91
CA ASP A 189 17.86 -7.26 -10.05
C ASP A 189 19.11 -6.51 -9.59
N HIS A 190 18.96 -5.66 -8.56
CA HIS A 190 20.10 -4.96 -7.97
C HIS A 190 21.10 -5.94 -7.34
N PHE A 191 20.60 -6.95 -6.62
CA PHE A 191 21.43 -7.99 -6.02
C PHE A 191 22.22 -8.76 -7.08
N TYR A 192 21.58 -9.21 -8.15
CA TYR A 192 22.27 -9.90 -9.26
C TYR A 192 23.33 -9.02 -9.92
N THR A 193 23.04 -7.73 -10.09
CA THR A 193 24.02 -6.77 -10.61
C THR A 193 25.21 -6.61 -9.67
N GLN A 194 25.00 -6.60 -8.35
CA GLN A 194 26.08 -6.52 -7.37
C GLN A 194 26.91 -7.79 -7.34
N VAL A 195 26.27 -8.97 -7.34
CA VAL A 195 26.95 -10.26 -7.36
C VAL A 195 27.81 -10.41 -8.61
N GLY A 196 27.31 -9.98 -9.77
CA GLY A 196 28.06 -10.02 -11.04
C GLY A 196 29.33 -9.15 -11.05
N LYS A 197 29.47 -8.20 -10.11
CA LYS A 197 30.65 -7.35 -9.95
C LYS A 197 31.65 -7.88 -8.90
N LYS A 198 31.28 -8.90 -8.12
CA LYS A 198 32.14 -9.43 -7.05
C LYS A 198 33.22 -10.35 -7.61
N GLU A 199 34.44 -10.21 -7.08
CA GLU A 199 35.57 -11.08 -7.41
C GLU A 199 35.56 -12.37 -6.56
N GLY A 200 36.41 -13.34 -6.92
CA GLY A 200 36.43 -14.68 -6.31
C GLY A 200 36.57 -14.70 -4.78
N LYS A 201 37.35 -13.76 -4.20
CA LYS A 201 37.48 -13.65 -2.73
C LYS A 201 36.19 -13.19 -2.06
N GLN A 202 35.53 -12.18 -2.62
CA GLN A 202 34.27 -11.64 -2.10
C GLN A 202 33.12 -12.64 -2.26
N LEU A 203 33.12 -13.41 -3.36
CA LEU A 203 32.18 -14.52 -3.54
C LEU A 203 32.42 -15.65 -2.52
N ALA A 204 33.69 -15.97 -2.22
CA ALA A 204 34.02 -16.96 -1.21
C ALA A 204 33.56 -16.54 0.19
N GLU A 205 33.69 -15.26 0.55
CA GLU A 205 33.17 -14.71 1.81
C GLU A 205 31.64 -14.81 1.90
N LEU A 206 30.95 -14.49 0.80
CA LEU A 206 29.49 -14.61 0.71
C LEU A 206 29.01 -16.06 0.85
N LEU A 207 29.79 -17.00 0.30
CA LEU A 207 29.58 -18.45 0.37
C LEU A 207 30.26 -19.10 1.58
N GLY A 208 30.65 -18.32 2.59
CA GLY A 208 31.16 -18.84 3.85
C GLY A 208 30.11 -19.75 4.51
N GLU A 209 30.48 -21.01 4.74
CA GLU A 209 29.60 -21.96 5.40
C GLU A 209 29.51 -21.70 6.91
N ASP A 210 28.37 -22.02 7.51
CA ASP A 210 28.23 -22.03 8.97
C ASP A 210 29.28 -22.96 9.63
N PRO A 211 30.12 -22.45 10.56
CA PRO A 211 31.14 -23.23 11.26
C PRO A 211 30.61 -24.51 11.92
N ALA A 212 29.39 -24.49 12.47
CA ALA A 212 28.79 -25.66 13.11
C ALA A 212 28.48 -26.76 12.07
N LEU A 213 27.97 -26.36 10.89
CA LEU A 213 27.75 -27.26 9.76
C LEU A 213 29.07 -27.83 9.22
N MET A 214 30.09 -26.99 9.09
CA MET A 214 31.43 -27.41 8.67
C MET A 214 32.02 -28.44 9.66
N GLU A 215 31.95 -28.18 10.97
CA GLU A 215 32.45 -29.10 11.99
C GLU A 215 31.70 -30.44 11.97
N ARG A 216 30.36 -30.41 11.86
CA ARG A 216 29.55 -31.62 11.72
C ARG A 216 29.93 -32.42 10.48
N ARG A 217 30.16 -31.75 9.34
CA ARG A 217 30.59 -32.43 8.10
C ARG A 217 31.96 -33.07 8.28
N GLN A 218 32.92 -32.38 8.91
CA GLN A 218 34.24 -32.93 9.20
C GLN A 218 34.18 -34.15 10.14
N LYS A 219 33.33 -34.13 11.17
CA LYS A 219 33.13 -35.29 12.07
C LYS A 219 32.56 -36.49 11.30
N CYS A 220 31.54 -36.28 10.47
CA CYS A 220 30.97 -37.33 9.63
C CYS A 220 31.98 -37.89 8.63
N ALA A 221 32.78 -37.04 7.99
CA ALA A 221 33.82 -37.45 7.04
C ALA A 221 34.90 -38.31 7.73
N ARG A 222 35.40 -37.88 8.89
CA ARG A 222 36.35 -38.68 9.69
C ARG A 222 35.78 -40.04 10.07
N ARG A 223 34.52 -40.07 10.52
CA ARG A 223 33.84 -41.33 10.89
C ARG A 223 33.66 -42.25 9.69
N LEU A 224 33.32 -41.71 8.52
CA LEU A 224 33.22 -42.48 7.28
C LEU A 224 34.56 -43.10 6.88
N GLU A 225 35.65 -42.34 7.01
CA GLU A 225 37.01 -42.84 6.73
C GLU A 225 37.37 -44.00 7.67
N LEU A 226 37.06 -43.88 8.96
CA LEU A 226 37.26 -44.96 9.93
C LEU A 226 36.45 -46.21 9.57
N TYR A 227 35.18 -46.05 9.19
CA TYR A 227 34.36 -47.20 8.77
C TYR A 227 34.84 -47.84 7.47
N ARG A 228 35.38 -47.06 6.52
CA ARG A 228 36.01 -47.61 5.32
C ARG A 228 37.23 -48.45 5.67
N LYS A 229 38.13 -47.93 6.52
CA LYS A 229 39.31 -48.67 6.99
C LYS A 229 38.91 -49.97 7.70
N ALA A 230 37.96 -49.90 8.64
CA ALA A 230 37.48 -51.08 9.34
C ALA A 230 36.86 -52.14 8.40
N ARG A 231 36.10 -51.70 7.39
CA ARG A 231 35.57 -52.60 6.36
C ARG A 231 36.71 -53.25 5.56
N ASP A 232 37.66 -52.46 5.09
CA ASP A 232 38.77 -52.94 4.27
C ASP A 232 39.66 -53.94 5.07
N GLU A 233 39.81 -53.73 6.38
CA GLU A 233 40.44 -54.69 7.30
C GLU A 233 39.66 -56.00 7.42
N ILE A 234 38.33 -55.94 7.61
CA ILE A 234 37.47 -57.14 7.65
C ILE A 234 37.55 -57.92 6.34
N ASP A 235 37.44 -57.23 5.20
CA ASP A 235 37.54 -57.85 3.88
C ASP A 235 38.90 -58.54 3.72
N SER A 236 40.00 -57.92 4.17
CA SER A 236 41.34 -58.52 4.07
C SER A 236 41.49 -59.85 4.84
N VAL A 237 40.74 -60.03 5.94
CA VAL A 237 40.76 -61.26 6.73
C VAL A 237 39.85 -62.33 6.11
N SER A 238 38.70 -61.95 5.52
CA SER A 238 37.77 -62.92 4.93
C SER A 238 38.31 -63.62 3.67
N TRP A 239 39.31 -63.05 3.00
CA TRP A 239 39.95 -63.64 1.82
C TRP A 239 41.24 -64.42 2.15
N ALA A 240 41.62 -64.51 3.43
CA ALA A 240 42.81 -65.21 3.90
C ALA A 240 42.52 -66.64 4.44
N GLU A 241 41.25 -67.05 4.46
CA GLU A 241 40.78 -68.43 4.69
C GLU A 241 40.41 -69.12 3.36
#